data_AF-A0A9E4VEP9-F1
#
_entry.id   AF-A0A9E4VEP9-F1
#
_cell.length_a   1.000
_cell.length_b   1.000
_cell.length_c   1.000
_cell.angle_alpha   90.00
_cell.angle_beta   90.00
_cell.angle_gamma   90.00
#
_symmetry.space_group_name_H-M   'P 1'
#
loop_
_entity.id
_entity.type
_entity.pdbx_description
1 polymer ?
#
loop_
_entity_poly.entity_id
_entity_poly.type
_entity_poly.pdbx_seq_one_letter_code
_entity_poly.pdbx_strand_id
1 'polypeptide(L)'
;MSNNIASKCPVMGGPHTAVGATVNQHWWPNQLNLRILRQNPPSSDPMGDSFNYAQEFKTLDFEALAKDVDALMTQSQDWWP
;
A
#
# COMPACT_ATOMS: atom_id res chain seq x y z
N MET A 1 -6.14 34.27 -6.59
CA MET A 1 -5.31 33.25 -7.27
C MET A 1 -4.26 32.83 -6.26
N SER A 2 -4.18 31.63 -5.69
CA SER A 2 -4.75 30.32 -5.97
C SER A 2 -5.08 29.65 -4.62
N ASN A 3 -6.26 29.03 -4.50
CA ASN A 3 -6.73 28.40 -3.27
C ASN A 3 -6.04 27.04 -3.13
N ASN A 4 -4.99 26.96 -2.30
CA ASN A 4 -4.18 25.75 -2.12
C ASN A 4 -4.88 24.78 -1.13
N ILE A 5 -6.07 24.30 -1.53
CA ILE A 5 -6.85 23.23 -0.87
C ILE A 5 -6.48 21.89 -1.52
N ALA A 6 -5.21 21.67 -1.83
CA ALA A 6 -4.73 20.38 -2.28
C ALA A 6 -4.17 19.64 -1.05
N SER A 7 -4.97 18.74 -0.49
CA SER A 7 -4.52 17.67 0.42
C SER A 7 -4.26 17.98 1.89
N LYS A 8 -4.99 18.93 2.51
CA LYS A 8 -5.04 19.02 3.98
C LYS A 8 -6.37 18.46 4.48
N CYS A 9 -6.34 17.27 5.12
CA CYS A 9 -7.52 16.67 5.74
C CYS A 9 -8.15 17.65 6.75
N PRO A 10 -9.40 18.09 6.57
CA PRO A 10 -10.00 19.17 7.35
C PRO A 10 -10.37 18.80 8.81
N VAL A 11 -10.21 17.53 9.20
CA VAL A 11 -10.65 16.98 10.51
C VAL A 11 -9.48 16.63 11.45
N MET A 12 -8.22 16.76 11.02
CA MET A 12 -7.04 16.39 11.82
C MET A 12 -6.56 17.53 12.73
N GLY A 13 -7.41 17.94 13.69
CA GLY A 13 -7.15 19.02 14.65
C GLY A 13 -6.80 18.58 16.08
N GLY A 14 -6.43 17.31 16.31
CA GLY A 14 -6.06 16.78 17.63
C GLY A 14 -4.60 16.31 17.70
N PRO A 15 -4.04 15.97 18.88
CA PRO A 15 -2.67 15.46 18.98
C PRO A 15 -2.64 14.03 18.43
N HIS A 16 -2.23 13.91 17.18
CA HIS A 16 -2.10 12.64 16.48
C HIS A 16 -0.64 12.17 16.58
N THR A 17 -0.43 10.97 17.11
CA THR A 17 0.69 10.09 16.72
C THR A 17 1.06 10.34 15.27
N ALA A 18 2.36 10.53 14.98
CA ALA A 18 2.98 11.11 13.77
C ALA A 18 2.49 10.60 12.39
N VAL A 19 1.21 10.79 12.11
CA VAL A 19 0.52 10.59 10.85
C VAL A 19 -0.32 11.86 10.68
N GLY A 20 0.35 12.96 10.30
CA GLY A 20 -0.30 14.25 10.07
C GLY A 20 0.31 15.47 10.77
N ALA A 21 1.32 15.31 11.63
CA ALA A 21 2.10 16.44 12.16
C ALA A 21 3.07 17.00 11.10
N THR A 22 3.48 18.27 11.23
CA THR A 22 4.44 18.93 10.33
C THR A 22 5.77 18.16 10.31
N VAL A 23 5.96 17.32 9.29
CA VAL A 23 7.19 16.56 9.07
C VAL A 23 8.29 17.47 8.52
N ASN A 24 9.56 17.05 8.58
CA ASN A 24 10.71 17.83 8.06
C ASN A 24 10.51 18.33 6.62
N GLN A 25 9.79 17.58 5.79
CA GLN A 25 9.46 17.97 4.40
C GLN A 25 8.56 19.22 4.32
N HIS A 26 7.79 19.51 5.37
CA HIS A 26 6.99 20.73 5.46
C HIS A 26 7.86 21.97 5.70
N TRP A 27 8.90 21.85 6.53
CA TRP A 27 9.82 22.94 6.86
C TRP A 27 10.90 23.15 5.79
N TRP A 28 11.37 22.08 5.18
CA TRP A 28 12.39 22.10 4.12
C TRP A 28 11.90 21.35 2.88
N PRO A 29 11.04 21.97 2.06
CA PRO A 29 10.41 21.31 0.91
C PRO A 29 11.40 20.83 -0.16
N ASN A 30 12.57 21.46 -0.24
CA ASN A 30 13.64 21.11 -1.21
C ASN A 30 14.74 20.24 -0.59
N GLN A 31 14.56 19.72 0.63
CA GLN A 31 15.54 18.82 1.25
C GLN A 31 15.60 17.48 0.49
N LEU A 32 16.82 16.96 0.29
CA LEU A 32 17.03 15.66 -0.34
C LEU A 32 16.27 14.55 0.42
N ASN A 33 15.40 13.83 -0.29
CA ASN A 33 14.57 12.79 0.28
C ASN A 33 15.28 11.42 0.30
N LEU A 34 15.81 11.02 1.45
CA LEU A 34 16.46 9.72 1.63
C LEU A 34 15.48 8.56 1.93
N ARG A 35 14.17 8.84 2.06
CA ARG A 35 13.17 7.79 2.38
C ARG A 35 13.05 6.76 1.27
N ILE A 36 13.35 7.14 0.02
CA ILE A 36 13.35 6.23 -1.12
C ILE A 36 14.28 5.03 -0.93
N LEU A 37 15.37 5.21 -0.18
CA LEU A 37 16.35 4.16 0.07
C LEU A 37 15.94 3.19 1.18
N ARG A 38 14.83 3.45 1.87
CA ARG A 38 14.31 2.62 2.97
C ARG A 38 12.90 2.11 2.68
N GLN A 39 12.50 2.11 1.42
CA GLN A 39 11.23 1.51 1.00
C GLN A 39 11.34 -0.02 1.07
N ASN A 40 10.25 -0.68 1.46
CA ASN A 40 10.11 -2.14 1.53
C ASN A 40 11.25 -2.85 2.30
N PRO A 41 11.54 -2.45 3.55
CA PRO A 41 12.50 -3.18 4.37
C PRO A 41 11.98 -4.59 4.70
N PRO A 42 12.84 -5.61 4.87
CA PRO A 42 12.43 -6.97 5.22
C PRO A 42 11.59 -7.05 6.50
N SER A 43 11.83 -6.15 7.46
CA SER A 43 11.03 -6.05 8.70
C SER A 43 9.56 -5.68 8.47
N SER A 44 9.22 -5.12 7.31
CA SER A 44 7.85 -4.80 6.92
C SER A 44 7.22 -5.87 6.01
N ASP A 45 8.00 -6.88 5.62
CA ASP A 45 7.49 -8.01 4.83
C ASP A 45 6.83 -9.05 5.76
N PRO A 46 5.52 -9.30 5.62
CA PRO A 46 4.82 -10.30 6.44
C PRO A 46 5.20 -11.75 6.08
N MET A 47 5.80 -11.99 4.91
CA MET A 47 6.15 -13.35 4.44
C MET A 47 7.44 -13.87 5.09
N GLY A 48 8.31 -12.97 5.57
CA GLY A 48 9.56 -13.30 6.25
C GLY A 48 10.69 -13.75 5.32
N ASP A 49 11.90 -13.78 5.88
CA ASP A 49 13.15 -13.91 5.11
C ASP A 49 13.33 -15.25 4.38
N SER A 50 12.63 -16.30 4.82
CA SER A 50 12.73 -17.65 4.23
C SER A 50 11.78 -17.87 3.06
N PHE A 51 10.84 -16.95 2.80
CA PHE A 51 9.83 -17.15 1.77
C PHE A 51 10.37 -16.92 0.36
N ASN A 52 10.13 -17.86 -0.54
CA ASN A 52 10.54 -17.77 -1.94
C ASN A 52 9.33 -17.86 -2.88
N TYR A 53 8.81 -16.70 -3.27
CA TYR A 53 7.67 -16.60 -4.18
C TYR A 53 7.86 -17.39 -5.48
N ALA A 54 9.06 -17.37 -6.07
CA ALA A 54 9.32 -18.06 -7.33
C ALA A 54 9.31 -19.60 -7.20
N GLN A 55 9.59 -20.13 -6.01
CA GLN A 55 9.47 -21.56 -5.73
C GLN A 55 8.01 -21.95 -5.50
N GLU A 56 7.31 -21.23 -4.64
CA GLU A 56 5.89 -21.49 -4.32
C GLU A 56 4.98 -21.32 -5.56
N PHE A 57 5.28 -20.35 -6.41
CA PHE A 57 4.51 -20.14 -7.65
C PHE A 57 4.66 -21.32 -8.63
N LYS A 58 5.79 -22.05 -8.61
CA LYS A 58 5.98 -23.22 -9.48
C LYS A 58 5.19 -24.45 -9.01
N THR A 59 4.86 -24.52 -7.72
CA THR A 59 4.04 -25.59 -7.16
C THR A 59 2.54 -25.31 -7.26
N LEU A 60 2.17 -24.10 -7.70
CA LEU A 60 0.79 -23.67 -7.85
C LEU A 60 0.12 -24.37 -9.04
N ASP A 61 -1.10 -24.88 -8.83
CA ASP A 61 -1.96 -25.37 -9.91
C ASP A 61 -2.56 -24.19 -10.66
N PHE A 62 -1.92 -23.83 -11.77
CA PHE A 62 -2.34 -22.71 -12.61
C PHE A 62 -3.67 -22.97 -13.31
N GLU A 63 -3.96 -24.22 -13.68
CA GLU A 63 -5.22 -24.56 -14.36
C GLU A 63 -6.41 -24.46 -13.42
N ALA A 64 -6.26 -24.93 -12.18
CA ALA A 64 -7.27 -24.75 -11.14
C ALA A 64 -7.52 -23.26 -10.87
N LEU A 65 -6.45 -22.47 -10.70
CA LEU A 65 -6.57 -21.03 -10.45
C LEU A 65 -7.32 -20.31 -11.59
N ALA A 66 -7.00 -20.61 -12.84
CA ALA A 66 -7.66 -19.99 -13.98
C ALA A 66 -9.17 -20.33 -14.01
N LYS A 67 -9.53 -21.59 -13.75
CA LYS A 67 -10.93 -22.02 -13.67
C LYS A 67 -11.68 -21.35 -12.53
N ASP A 68 -11.05 -21.20 -11.37
CA ASP A 68 -11.65 -20.52 -10.22
C ASP A 68 -11.89 -19.03 -10.51
N VAL A 69 -10.99 -18.38 -11.24
CA VAL A 69 -11.17 -16.99 -11.69
C VAL A 69 -12.34 -16.89 -12.69
N ASP A 70 -12.43 -17.79 -13.67
CA ASP A 70 -13.55 -17.81 -14.64
C ASP A 70 -14.89 -18.02 -13.92
N ALA A 71 -14.92 -18.90 -12.93
CA ALA A 71 -16.11 -19.14 -12.11
C ALA A 71 -16.49 -17.87 -11.33
N LEU A 72 -15.52 -17.20 -10.69
CA LEU A 72 -15.72 -15.99 -9.91
C LEU A 72 -16.34 -14.86 -10.74
N MET A 73 -15.96 -14.74 -12.02
CA MET A 73 -16.52 -13.72 -12.93
C MET A 73 -18.04 -13.83 -13.13
N THR A 74 -18.62 -14.99 -12.86
CA THR A 74 -20.08 -15.24 -12.98
C THR A 74 -20.79 -15.40 -11.64
N GLN A 75 -20.04 -15.35 -10.53
CA GLN A 75 -20.56 -15.43 -9.17
C GLN A 75 -20.71 -14.04 -8.57
N SER A 76 -21.82 -13.38 -8.90
CA SER A 76 -22.18 -12.09 -8.32
C SER A 76 -22.29 -12.19 -6.80
N GLN A 77 -21.82 -11.15 -6.11
CA GLN A 77 -21.83 -11.07 -4.65
C GLN A 77 -22.85 -10.02 -4.22
N ASP A 78 -23.70 -10.35 -3.26
CA ASP A 78 -24.79 -9.44 -2.84
C ASP A 78 -24.31 -8.05 -2.37
N TRP A 79 -23.08 -7.96 -1.87
CA TRP A 79 -22.46 -6.72 -1.43
C TRP A 79 -21.88 -5.88 -2.58
N TRP A 80 -21.69 -6.48 -3.76
CA TRP A 80 -21.28 -5.82 -4.99
C TRP A 80 -21.81 -6.57 -6.22
N PRO A 81 -23.10 -6.34 -6.59
CA PRO A 81 -23.76 -7.09 -7.65
C PRO A 81 -23.16 -6.89 -9.04
#